data_AF-A0A8C3SME5-F1
#
_entry.id   AF-A0A8C3SME5-F1
#
_cell.length_a   1.000
_cell.length_b   1.000
_cell.length_c   1.000
_cell.angle_alpha   90.00
_cell.angle_beta   90.00
_cell.angle_gamma   90.00
#
_symmetry.space_group_name_H-M   'P 1'
#
loop_
_entity.id
_entity.type
_entity.pdbx_description
1 polymer ?
#
loop_
_entity_poly.entity_id
_entity_poly.type
_entity_poly.pdbx_seq_one_letter_code
_entity_poly.pdbx_strand_id
1 'polypeptide(L)'
;MSYRYVIFSLSLSPSIFQEFYFKCGAHPTSDSETSVALNLITTNSRHITCITCTDIRSPVLVFQCLHRHVICLDCFHLYCVTMLNDRKFIHDPVLGYSLPCVAASKMDLHWLLERIANKFNINRWKNNC
;
A
#
# COMPACT_ATOMS: atom_id res chain seq x y z
N MET A 1 16.68 -6.92 10.70
CA MET A 1 16.03 -7.16 9.40
C MET A 1 15.89 -5.82 8.71
N SER A 2 16.74 -5.60 7.69
CA SER A 2 16.96 -4.30 7.04
C SER A 2 15.77 -3.96 6.16
N TYR A 3 14.97 -2.94 6.51
CA TYR A 3 13.89 -2.46 5.65
C TYR A 3 14.52 -1.59 4.57
N ARG A 4 14.66 -2.23 3.40
CA ARG A 4 15.42 -1.82 2.23
C ARG A 4 14.91 -0.50 1.67
N TYR A 5 15.79 0.50 1.71
CA TYR A 5 15.59 1.84 1.21
C TYR A 5 15.25 1.80 -0.29
N VAL A 6 14.14 2.43 -0.66
CA VAL A 6 13.87 2.72 -2.07
C VAL A 6 14.80 3.85 -2.47
N ILE A 7 15.73 3.59 -3.38
CA ILE A 7 16.73 4.58 -3.80
C ILE A 7 16.03 5.61 -4.70
N PHE A 8 16.05 6.87 -4.27
CA PHE A 8 15.66 8.01 -5.09
C PHE A 8 16.79 8.28 -6.08
N SER A 9 16.57 7.98 -7.36
CA SER A 9 17.52 8.34 -8.41
C SER A 9 17.03 9.62 -9.08
N LEU A 10 17.81 10.70 -8.97
CA LEU A 10 17.60 11.97 -9.66
C LEU A 10 18.28 11.89 -11.03
N SER A 11 17.52 11.86 -12.13
CA SER A 11 18.09 12.14 -13.45
C SER A 11 18.17 13.66 -13.64
N LEU A 12 19.37 14.22 -13.56
CA LEU A 12 19.62 15.65 -13.83
C LEU A 12 19.46 15.93 -15.33
N SER A 13 18.25 16.31 -15.76
CA SER A 13 18.05 16.98 -17.06
C SER A 13 18.15 18.50 -16.88
N PRO A 14 18.56 19.28 -17.90
CA PRO A 14 18.67 20.76 -17.82
C PRO A 14 17.31 21.49 -17.73
N SER A 15 16.24 20.77 -17.40
CA SER A 15 14.88 21.27 -17.20
C SER A 15 14.67 21.70 -15.75
N ILE A 16 13.83 22.71 -15.53
CA ILE A 16 13.36 23.11 -14.18
C ILE A 16 12.52 22.01 -13.48
N PHE A 17 12.19 20.94 -14.19
CA PHE A 17 11.44 19.79 -13.69
C PHE A 17 12.38 18.62 -13.41
N GLN A 18 12.14 17.97 -12.27
CA GLN A 18 12.83 16.74 -11.86
C GLN A 18 11.85 15.58 -11.93
N GLU A 19 12.29 14.50 -12.56
CA GLU A 19 11.55 13.25 -12.62
C GLU A 19 12.07 12.28 -11.56
N PHE A 20 11.14 11.66 -10.83
CA PHE A 20 11.46 10.75 -9.75
C PHE A 20 10.94 9.35 -10.07
N TYR A 21 11.83 8.38 -9.92
CA TYR A 21 11.52 6.98 -10.08
C TYR A 21 12.12 6.19 -8.92
N PHE A 22 11.57 4.99 -8.73
CA PHE A 22 11.97 4.09 -7.67
C PHE A 22 12.62 2.86 -8.29
N LYS A 23 13.60 2.29 -7.59
CA LYS A 23 14.21 1.00 -7.95
C LYS A 23 14.11 0.02 -6.79
N CYS A 24 14.20 -1.27 -7.10
CA CYS A 24 14.25 -2.32 -6.10
C CYS A 24 15.58 -2.28 -5.34
N GLY A 25 15.54 -2.12 -4.01
CA GLY A 25 16.75 -2.13 -3.17
C GLY A 25 17.24 -3.53 -2.78
N ALA A 26 16.68 -4.60 -3.35
CA ALA A 26 16.96 -5.99 -2.96
C ALA A 26 18.08 -6.64 -3.78
N HIS A 27 18.30 -6.17 -4.99
CA HIS A 27 19.25 -6.70 -5.96
C HIS A 27 19.84 -5.53 -6.77
N PRO A 28 20.99 -5.72 -7.43
CA PRO A 28 21.47 -4.77 -8.42
C PRO A 28 20.39 -4.56 -9.49
N THR A 29 20.14 -3.31 -9.87
CA THR A 29 19.16 -2.93 -10.89
C THR A 29 19.81 -2.06 -11.95
N SER A 30 19.45 -2.27 -13.21
CA SER A 30 19.87 -1.41 -14.32
C SER A 30 19.16 -0.05 -14.30
N ASP A 31 19.53 0.89 -15.18
CA ASP A 31 18.89 2.22 -15.25
C ASP A 31 17.51 2.21 -15.89
N SER A 32 17.19 1.20 -16.71
CA SER A 32 15.86 1.01 -17.28
C SER A 32 14.88 0.32 -16.32
N GLU A 33 15.38 -0.26 -15.23
CA GLU A 33 14.54 -0.95 -14.24
C GLU A 33 13.93 0.05 -13.26
N THR A 34 12.62 0.23 -13.37
CA THR A 34 11.82 1.02 -12.43
C THR A 34 10.87 0.10 -11.66
N SER A 35 10.63 0.44 -10.40
CA SER A 35 9.74 -0.26 -9.48
C SER A 35 8.60 0.65 -9.04
N VAL A 36 7.48 0.04 -8.67
CA VAL A 36 6.31 0.76 -8.19
C VAL A 36 6.52 1.23 -6.76
N ALA A 37 6.24 2.51 -6.50
CA ALA A 37 6.17 3.04 -5.15
C ALA A 37 4.97 2.48 -4.38
N LEU A 38 5.22 1.81 -3.26
CA LEU A 38 4.17 1.35 -2.34
C LEU A 38 3.90 2.41 -1.27
N ASN A 39 3.29 3.52 -1.68
CA ASN A 39 3.11 4.74 -0.87
C ASN A 39 2.30 4.55 0.44
N LEU A 40 1.56 3.44 0.56
CA LEU A 40 0.79 3.13 1.78
C LEU A 40 1.59 2.30 2.78
N ILE A 41 2.71 1.71 2.36
CA ILE A 41 3.58 0.92 3.22
C ILE A 41 4.60 1.86 3.86
N THR A 42 4.74 1.79 5.17
CA THR A 42 5.62 2.68 5.94
C THR A 42 6.31 1.87 7.03
N THR A 43 7.56 2.22 7.32
CA THR A 43 8.29 1.68 8.47
C THR A 43 7.58 2.04 9.76
N ASN A 44 7.37 1.07 10.65
CA ASN A 44 6.64 1.30 11.89
C ASN A 44 7.53 1.89 13.00
N SER A 45 8.09 3.08 12.76
CA SER A 45 8.97 3.77 13.71
C SER A 45 8.27 4.17 15.01
N ARG A 46 6.94 4.26 15.00
CA ARG A 46 6.11 4.61 16.16
C ARG A 46 5.60 3.40 16.94
N HIS A 47 6.03 2.18 16.56
CA HIS A 47 5.62 0.94 17.22
C HIS A 47 4.09 0.77 17.36
N ILE A 48 3.34 1.22 16.35
CA ILE A 48 1.88 1.14 16.34
C ILE A 48 1.46 -0.32 16.16
N THR A 49 0.55 -0.80 16.99
CA THR A 49 0.02 -2.17 16.94
C THR A 49 -0.87 -2.38 15.73
N CYS A 50 -0.84 -3.58 15.16
CA CYS A 50 -1.76 -3.99 14.10
C CYS A 50 -3.21 -3.97 14.61
N ILE A 51 -4.14 -3.42 13.82
CA ILE A 51 -5.57 -3.39 14.16
C ILE A 51 -6.20 -4.79 14.33
N THR A 52 -5.63 -5.81 13.69
CA THR A 52 -6.20 -7.17 13.69
C THR A 52 -5.57 -8.06 14.74
N CYS A 53 -4.24 -8.22 14.72
CA CYS A 53 -3.54 -9.14 15.61
C CYS A 53 -2.93 -8.47 16.84
N THR A 54 -3.03 -7.15 16.97
CA THR A 54 -2.44 -6.34 18.07
C THR A 54 -0.91 -6.41 18.22
N ASP A 55 -0.22 -7.18 17.38
CA ASP A 55 1.24 -7.23 17.35
C ASP A 55 1.87 -5.94 16.81
N ILE A 56 3.07 -5.63 17.28
CA ILE A 56 3.94 -4.59 16.71
C ILE A 56 4.84 -5.22 15.65
N ARG A 57 4.61 -4.88 14.38
CA ARG A 57 5.39 -5.37 13.23
C ARG A 57 5.95 -4.20 12.42
N SER A 58 6.96 -4.46 11.59
CA SER A 58 7.46 -3.50 10.60
C SER A 58 7.82 -4.26 9.31
N PRO A 59 7.61 -3.68 8.12
CA PRO A 59 6.83 -2.45 7.88
C PRO A 59 5.33 -2.72 8.09
N VAL A 60 4.54 -1.64 8.10
CA VAL A 60 3.08 -1.70 8.22
C VAL A 60 2.42 -0.95 7.06
N LEU A 61 1.20 -1.34 6.72
CA LEU A 61 0.36 -0.60 5.79
C LEU A 61 -0.54 0.35 6.57
N VAL A 62 -0.57 1.62 6.15
CA VAL A 62 -1.42 2.66 6.73
C VAL A 62 -2.52 3.02 5.73
N PHE A 63 -3.77 2.74 6.08
CA PHE A 63 -4.91 3.12 5.25
C PHE A 63 -5.09 4.64 5.24
N GLN A 64 -5.64 5.19 4.15
CA GLN A 64 -5.92 6.62 3.99
C GLN A 64 -7.33 7.01 4.50
N CYS A 65 -7.88 6.23 5.41
CA CYS A 65 -9.14 6.55 6.09
C CYS A 65 -8.93 7.66 7.16
N LEU A 66 -10.02 8.25 7.66
CA LEU A 66 -9.98 9.36 8.63
C LEU A 66 -9.10 9.05 9.85
N HIS A 67 -9.16 7.82 10.36
CA HIS A 67 -8.40 7.38 11.52
C HIS A 67 -7.01 6.79 11.18
N ARG A 68 -6.64 6.76 9.90
CA ARG A 68 -5.36 6.22 9.41
C ARG A 68 -5.00 4.86 10.01
N HIS A 69 -5.93 3.91 9.93
CA HIS A 69 -5.77 2.58 10.53
C HIS A 69 -4.51 1.87 10.01
N VAL A 70 -3.83 1.17 10.91
CA VAL A 70 -2.57 0.48 10.66
C VAL A 70 -2.77 -1.03 10.70
N ILE A 71 -2.23 -1.74 9.71
CA ILE A 71 -2.27 -3.21 9.62
C ILE A 71 -0.87 -3.74 9.27
N CYS A 72 -0.47 -4.86 9.86
CA CYS A 72 0.78 -5.53 9.46
C CYS A 72 0.61 -6.23 8.10
N LEU A 73 1.71 -6.49 7.39
CA LEU A 73 1.65 -7.08 6.06
C LEU A 73 1.06 -8.51 6.06
N ASP A 74 1.29 -9.30 7.11
CA ASP A 74 0.75 -10.65 7.23
C ASP A 74 -0.78 -10.63 7.35
N CYS A 75 -1.31 -9.78 8.25
CA CYS A 75 -2.75 -9.60 8.38
C CYS A 75 -3.36 -8.96 7.14
N PHE A 76 -2.62 -8.09 6.45
CA PHE A 76 -3.07 -7.49 5.19
C PHE A 76 -3.19 -8.53 4.08
N HIS A 77 -2.23 -9.45 3.95
CA HIS A 77 -2.32 -10.56 3.00
C HIS A 77 -3.55 -11.44 3.29
N LEU A 78 -3.76 -11.84 4.54
CA LEU A 78 -4.93 -12.63 4.93
C LEU A 78 -6.24 -11.89 4.65
N TYR A 79 -6.28 -10.58 4.91
CA TYR A 79 -7.44 -9.74 4.59
C TYR A 79 -7.73 -9.73 3.08
N CYS A 80 -6.70 -9.52 2.24
CA CYS A 80 -6.84 -9.58 0.78
C CYS A 80 -7.39 -10.93 0.31
N VAL A 81 -6.83 -12.04 0.80
CA VAL A 81 -7.28 -13.40 0.44
C VAL A 81 -8.73 -13.63 0.86
N THR A 82 -9.09 -13.24 2.08
CA THR A 82 -10.47 -13.38 2.60
C THR A 82 -11.45 -12.59 1.74
N MET A 83 -11.14 -11.34 1.41
CA MET A 83 -12.01 -10.50 0.58
C MET A 83 -12.11 -11.01 -0.87
N LEU A 84 -11.05 -11.64 -1.39
CA LEU A 84 -11.04 -12.23 -2.74
C LEU A 84 -11.96 -13.45 -2.77
N ASN A 85 -11.84 -14.32 -1.76
CA ASN A 85 -12.69 -15.50 -1.61
C ASN A 85 -14.17 -15.12 -1.43
N ASP A 86 -14.44 -14.08 -0.64
CA ASP A 86 -15.79 -13.56 -0.40
C ASP A 86 -16.34 -12.71 -1.56
N ARG A 87 -15.55 -12.44 -2.60
CA ARG A 87 -15.88 -11.52 -3.71
C ARG A 87 -16.30 -10.11 -3.25
N LYS A 88 -15.75 -9.64 -2.13
CA LYS A 88 -16.05 -8.32 -1.51
C LYS A 88 -15.14 -7.19 -2.00
N PHE A 89 -14.45 -7.38 -3.12
CA PHE A 89 -13.67 -6.33 -3.73
C PHE A 89 -14.57 -5.25 -4.34
N ILE A 90 -14.20 -4.00 -4.12
CA ILE A 90 -14.94 -2.86 -4.66
C ILE A 90 -14.34 -2.54 -6.03
N HIS A 91 -15.15 -2.68 -7.08
CA HIS A 91 -14.77 -2.28 -8.42
C HIS A 91 -14.89 -0.76 -8.58
N ASP A 92 -13.75 -0.10 -8.79
CA ASP A 92 -13.68 1.30 -9.18
C ASP A 92 -13.46 1.39 -10.70
N PRO A 93 -14.29 2.15 -11.43
CA PRO A 93 -14.21 2.23 -12.90
C PRO A 93 -12.92 2.85 -13.43
N VAL A 94 -12.16 3.57 -12.61
CA VAL A 94 -10.90 4.24 -12.99
C VAL A 94 -9.67 3.45 -12.51
N LEU A 95 -9.76 2.82 -11.34
CA LEU A 95 -8.63 2.19 -10.65
C LEU A 95 -8.64 0.66 -10.71
N GLY A 96 -9.77 0.07 -11.08
CA GLY A 96 -10.02 -1.38 -11.03
C GLY A 96 -10.46 -1.82 -9.63
N TYR A 97 -10.11 -3.05 -9.26
CA TYR A 97 -10.53 -3.63 -7.98
C TYR A 97 -9.68 -3.13 -6.81
N SER A 98 -10.36 -2.64 -5.77
CA SER A 98 -9.76 -2.06 -4.57
C SER A 98 -10.32 -2.68 -3.28
N LEU A 99 -9.62 -2.43 -2.17
CA LEU A 99 -9.99 -2.91 -0.84
C LEU A 99 -10.32 -1.74 0.08
N PRO A 100 -11.45 -1.80 0.81
CA PRO A 100 -11.73 -0.83 1.85
C PRO A 100 -10.83 -1.05 3.06
N CYS A 101 -10.77 -0.06 3.95
CA CYS A 101 -10.15 -0.22 5.25
C CYS A 101 -10.84 -1.35 6.05
N VAL A 102 -10.06 -2.16 6.77
CA VAL A 102 -10.60 -3.27 7.59
C VAL A 102 -11.68 -2.81 8.57
N ALA A 103 -11.53 -1.61 9.14
CA ALA A 103 -12.50 -1.04 10.06
C ALA A 103 -13.79 -0.56 9.38
N ALA A 104 -13.80 -0.33 8.06
CA ALA A 104 -15.00 0.05 7.33
C ALA A 104 -16.04 -1.08 7.29
N SER A 105 -15.62 -2.33 7.48
CA SER A 105 -16.56 -3.45 7.68
C SER A 105 -17.34 -3.36 9.01
N LYS A 106 -16.89 -2.53 9.96
CA LYS A 106 -17.49 -2.38 11.30
C LYS A 106 -18.26 -1.07 11.51
N MET A 107 -18.20 -0.11 10.58
CA MET A 107 -18.94 1.15 10.67
C MET A 107 -19.83 1.32 9.44
N ASP A 108 -21.11 1.56 9.69
CA ASP A 108 -22.21 1.67 8.74
C ASP A 108 -21.86 2.26 7.36
N LEU A 109 -22.44 1.62 6.35
CA LEU A 109 -22.33 1.85 4.91
C LEU A 109 -22.74 3.25 4.42
N HIS A 110 -23.09 4.18 5.32
CA HIS A 110 -23.53 5.53 4.96
C HIS A 110 -22.35 6.46 4.57
N TRP A 111 -21.11 6.13 4.95
CA TRP A 111 -19.91 6.90 4.59
C TRP A 111 -19.19 6.38 3.33
N LEU A 112 -19.70 5.32 2.69
CA LEU A 112 -19.00 4.60 1.62
C LEU A 112 -19.05 5.32 0.26
N LEU A 113 -20.04 6.18 0.01
CA LEU A 113 -20.25 6.77 -1.33
C LEU A 113 -19.43 8.04 -1.60
N GLU A 114 -18.95 8.76 -0.59
CA GLU A 114 -18.22 10.02 -0.82
C GLU A 114 -16.69 9.89 -0.75
N ARG A 115 -16.12 8.75 -0.31
CA ARG A 115 -14.66 8.61 -0.11
C ARG A 115 -14.08 7.27 -0.62
N ILE A 116 -14.57 6.75 -1.75
CA ILE A 116 -14.00 5.59 -2.47
C ILE A 116 -12.65 5.95 -3.10
N ALA A 117 -11.67 6.28 -2.26
CA ALA A 117 -10.29 6.51 -2.68
C ALA A 117 -9.30 5.95 -1.66
N ASN A 118 -9.56 4.75 -1.12
CA ASN A 118 -8.47 3.91 -0.62
C ASN A 118 -7.87 3.19 -1.84
N LYS A 119 -7.05 3.93 -2.61
CA LYS A 119 -6.48 3.49 -3.89
C LYS A 119 -5.36 2.45 -3.69
N PHE A 120 -5.69 1.26 -3.22
CA PHE A 120 -4.79 0.10 -3.29
C PHE A 120 -5.23 -0.81 -4.44
N ASN A 121 -4.51 -0.75 -5.57
CA ASN A 121 -4.73 -1.64 -6.70
C ASN A 121 -3.95 -2.94 -6.49
N ILE A 122 -4.67 -4.04 -6.23
CA ILE A 122 -4.08 -5.35 -5.93
C ILE A 122 -3.33 -5.97 -7.12
N ASN A 123 -3.73 -5.64 -8.36
CA ASN A 123 -3.08 -6.14 -9.57
C ASN A 123 -1.66 -5.60 -9.71
N ARG A 124 -1.34 -4.46 -9.09
CA ARG A 124 -0.01 -3.87 -9.09
C ARG A 124 0.96 -4.56 -8.11
N TRP A 125 0.44 -5.25 -7.09
CA TRP A 125 1.24 -5.98 -6.10
C TRP A 125 1.71 -7.35 -6.61
N LYS A 126 0.84 -8.07 -7.34
CA LYS A 126 1.14 -9.41 -7.87
C LYS A 126 2.32 -9.47 -8.85
N ASN A 127 2.68 -8.35 -9.48
CA ASN A 127 3.75 -8.30 -10.50
C ASN A 127 5.12 -7.88 -9.94
N ASN A 128 5.26 -7.65 -8.63
CA ASN A 128 6.49 -7.11 -8.02
C ASN A 128 6.96 -7.93 -6.79
N CYS A 129 6.54 -9.19 -6.69
CA CYS A 129 7.01 -10.17 -5.70
C CYS A 129 7.44 -11.44 -6.43
#